data_AF-A0A9D8MZV4-F1
#
_entry.id   AF-A0A9D8MZV4-F1
#
_cell.length_a   1.000
_cell.length_b   1.000
_cell.length_c   1.000
_cell.angle_alpha   90.00
_cell.angle_beta   90.00
_cell.angle_gamma   90.00
#
_symmetry.space_group_name_H-M   'P 1'
#
loop_
_entity.id
_entity.type
_entity.pdbx_description
1 polymer ?
#
loop_
_entity_poly.entity_id
_entity_poly.type
_entity_poly.pdbx_seq_one_letter_code
_entity_poly.pdbx_strand_id
1 'polypeptide(L)'
;MEAKEPIVKLIKALIEINMPAQRQLLIDFMMGRRSRQIEDYELFDKEYFGVGETNDDDFWASIIDVAYENGLLKQMVTKKNALIPTATGKKFVKKPKSFTIPDDESIGETDSDVPELDPILEQTQIDRPINGHIVSQLAKQQIKLITAIDRHIALDSFAESEGMGLDEVLEDLELLAEQKRKLDITYFTDEVLGDDCMNELLDYFENAKSDNMDKAMKEYGDIYKEEELRLARIVFRMNKI
;
A
#
# COMPACT_ATOMS: atom_id res chain seq x y z
N MET A 1 -11.35 17.23 -22.38
CA MET A 1 -10.15 18.01 -21.96
C MET A 1 -9.07 17.06 -21.45
N GLU A 2 -7.78 17.39 -21.56
CA GLU A 2 -6.69 16.51 -21.09
C GLU A 2 -6.53 16.62 -19.55
N ALA A 3 -6.82 15.53 -18.80
CA ALA A 3 -6.81 15.53 -17.32
C ALA A 3 -5.40 15.57 -16.71
N LYS A 4 -4.38 15.40 -17.54
CA LYS A 4 -3.00 15.11 -17.13
C LYS A 4 -2.39 16.22 -16.28
N GLU A 5 -2.44 17.46 -16.75
CA GLU A 5 -1.85 18.59 -16.03
C GLU A 5 -2.57 18.91 -14.71
N PRO A 6 -3.91 18.97 -14.65
CA PRO A 6 -4.65 19.14 -13.40
C PRO A 6 -4.33 18.07 -12.35
N ILE A 7 -4.25 16.79 -12.74
CA ILE A 7 -3.92 15.69 -11.83
C ILE A 7 -2.50 15.84 -11.27
N VAL A 8 -1.52 16.22 -12.10
CA VAL A 8 -0.14 16.47 -11.61
C VAL A 8 -0.14 17.59 -10.58
N LYS A 9 -0.83 18.70 -10.84
CA LYS A 9 -0.93 19.83 -9.89
C LYS A 9 -1.59 19.41 -8.58
N LEU A 10 -2.70 18.66 -8.65
CA LEU A 10 -3.41 18.14 -7.48
C LEU A 10 -2.52 17.25 -6.60
N ILE A 11 -1.78 16.32 -7.22
CA ILE A 11 -0.91 15.40 -6.47
C ILE A 11 0.25 16.17 -5.83
N LYS A 12 0.83 17.15 -6.53
CA LYS A 12 1.88 18.00 -5.97
C LYS A 12 1.39 18.84 -4.79
N ALA A 13 0.19 19.42 -4.90
CA ALA A 13 -0.47 20.11 -3.79
C ALA A 13 -0.63 19.20 -2.57
N LEU A 14 -1.09 17.96 -2.75
CA LEU A 14 -1.21 16.97 -1.68
C LEU A 14 0.14 16.59 -1.05
N ILE A 15 1.21 16.51 -1.84
CA ILE A 15 2.56 16.27 -1.34
C ILE A 15 3.06 17.47 -0.52
N GLU A 16 2.78 18.69 -0.98
CA GLU A 16 3.20 19.92 -0.30
C GLU A 16 2.43 20.19 1.00
N ILE A 17 1.12 19.89 1.01
CA ILE A 17 0.27 19.90 2.20
C ILE A 17 0.84 18.91 3.25
N ASN A 18 1.46 17.82 2.80
CA ASN A 18 2.14 16.81 3.63
C ASN A 18 1.29 16.27 4.78
N MET A 19 -0.03 16.26 4.59
CA MET A 19 -0.98 15.72 5.54
C MET A 19 -2.24 15.22 4.80
N PRO A 20 -3.03 14.35 5.43
CA PRO A 20 -4.32 13.91 4.90
C PRO A 20 -5.27 15.09 4.76
N ALA A 21 -5.74 15.33 3.53
CA ALA A 21 -6.56 16.48 3.21
C ALA A 21 -7.95 16.05 2.75
N GLN A 22 -8.99 16.65 3.32
CA GLN A 22 -10.36 16.39 2.88
C GLN A 22 -10.60 16.96 1.48
N ARG A 23 -11.56 16.37 0.73
CA ARG A 23 -11.91 16.83 -0.63
C ARG A 23 -12.12 18.35 -0.68
N GLN A 24 -12.91 18.91 0.24
CA GLN A 24 -13.18 20.34 0.26
C GLN A 24 -11.92 21.18 0.51
N LEU A 25 -11.05 20.74 1.42
CA LEU A 25 -9.78 21.43 1.70
C LEU A 25 -8.89 21.44 0.46
N LEU A 26 -8.86 20.35 -0.31
CA LEU A 26 -8.10 20.28 -1.57
C LEU A 26 -8.68 21.21 -2.63
N ILE A 27 -9.99 21.25 -2.80
CA ILE A 27 -10.64 22.18 -3.75
C ILE A 27 -10.34 23.62 -3.36
N ASP A 28 -10.54 23.97 -2.08
CA ASP A 28 -10.24 25.32 -1.57
C ASP A 28 -8.77 25.70 -1.77
N PHE A 29 -7.84 24.77 -1.52
CA PHE A 29 -6.40 24.97 -1.74
C PHE A 29 -6.06 25.19 -3.21
N MET A 30 -6.57 24.33 -4.11
CA MET A 30 -6.32 24.43 -5.56
C MET A 30 -6.88 25.73 -6.14
N MET A 31 -8.03 26.17 -5.62
CA MET A 31 -8.69 27.41 -6.05
C MET A 31 -8.19 28.67 -5.35
N GLY A 32 -7.30 28.56 -4.36
CA GLY A 32 -6.75 29.71 -3.64
C GLY A 32 -7.74 30.36 -2.68
N ARG A 33 -8.77 29.63 -2.25
CA ARG A 33 -9.80 30.11 -1.32
C ARG A 33 -9.27 30.05 0.10
N ARG A 34 -9.41 31.17 0.82
CA ARG A 34 -9.08 31.23 2.24
C ARG A 34 -10.25 30.68 3.05
N SER A 35 -10.15 29.41 3.44
CA SER A 35 -11.04 28.79 4.42
C SER A 35 -10.38 28.74 5.79
N ARG A 36 -11.17 28.53 6.85
CA ARG A 36 -10.66 28.40 8.22
C ARG A 36 -9.57 27.31 8.32
N GLN A 37 -9.73 26.19 7.62
CA GLN A 37 -8.73 25.12 7.61
C GLN A 37 -7.44 25.54 6.87
N ILE A 38 -7.53 26.32 5.80
CA ILE A 38 -6.36 26.86 5.09
C ILE A 38 -5.58 27.81 5.99
N GLU A 39 -6.27 28.62 6.81
CA GLU A 39 -5.63 29.50 7.79
C GLU A 39 -5.03 28.71 8.96
N ASP A 40 -5.80 27.79 9.56
CA ASP A 40 -5.39 26.99 10.72
C ASP A 40 -4.15 26.12 10.42
N TYR A 41 -4.00 25.66 9.17
CA TYR A 41 -2.85 24.86 8.72
C TYR A 41 -1.80 25.67 7.94
N GLU A 42 -1.94 27.00 7.88
CA GLU A 42 -0.99 27.92 7.23
C GLU A 42 -0.69 27.55 5.76
N LEU A 43 -1.71 27.09 5.04
CA LEU A 43 -1.58 26.56 3.69
C LEU A 43 -1.56 27.64 2.59
N PHE A 44 -1.86 28.89 2.92
CA PHE A 44 -1.98 29.99 1.96
C PHE A 44 -0.63 30.49 1.40
N ASP A 45 0.51 30.11 2.00
CA ASP A 45 1.87 30.51 1.57
C ASP A 45 2.58 29.41 0.75
N LYS A 46 1.85 28.34 0.41
CA LYS A 46 2.36 27.17 -0.32
C LYS A 46 2.42 27.43 -1.84
N GLU A 47 3.38 26.82 -2.53
CA GLU A 47 3.64 27.01 -3.96
C GLU A 47 2.41 26.67 -4.83
N TYR A 48 1.67 25.61 -4.46
CA TYR A 48 0.52 25.14 -5.23
C TYR A 48 -0.82 25.76 -4.80
N PHE A 49 -0.83 26.69 -3.84
CA PHE A 49 -2.06 27.37 -3.42
C PHE A 49 -2.55 28.32 -4.53
N GLY A 50 -3.80 28.16 -4.97
CA GLY A 50 -4.39 28.98 -6.04
C GLY A 50 -3.92 28.68 -7.46
N VAL A 51 -3.12 27.63 -7.68
CA VAL A 51 -2.61 27.25 -9.02
C VAL A 51 -3.71 26.82 -10.01
N GLY A 52 -4.93 26.65 -9.51
CA GLY A 52 -6.11 26.17 -10.19
C GLY A 52 -7.30 27.14 -10.20
N GLU A 53 -7.07 28.42 -9.89
CA GLU A 53 -8.13 29.45 -9.79
C GLU A 53 -8.97 29.63 -11.07
N THR A 54 -8.45 29.19 -12.22
CA THR A 54 -9.12 29.30 -13.52
C THR A 54 -10.20 28.25 -13.75
N ASN A 55 -10.31 27.24 -12.88
CA ASN A 55 -11.32 26.19 -12.96
C ASN A 55 -12.24 26.24 -11.72
N ASP A 56 -13.44 25.68 -11.84
CA ASP A 56 -14.46 25.67 -10.79
C ASP A 56 -14.38 24.44 -9.86
N ASP A 57 -15.25 24.41 -8.85
CA ASP A 57 -15.35 23.32 -7.87
C ASP A 57 -15.63 21.97 -8.54
N ASP A 58 -16.57 21.95 -9.50
CA ASP A 58 -17.02 20.74 -10.17
C ASP A 58 -15.86 20.12 -10.96
N PHE A 59 -15.09 20.95 -11.66
CA PHE A 59 -13.87 20.51 -12.32
C PHE A 59 -12.88 19.87 -11.35
N TRP A 60 -12.58 20.52 -10.22
CA TRP A 60 -11.63 19.97 -9.24
C TRP A 60 -12.17 18.73 -8.54
N ALA A 61 -13.48 18.63 -8.32
CA ALA A 61 -14.13 17.42 -7.82
C ALA A 61 -13.94 16.26 -8.81
N SER A 62 -14.21 16.47 -10.10
CA SER A 62 -14.00 15.45 -11.14
C SER A 62 -12.54 15.03 -11.24
N ILE A 63 -11.58 15.95 -11.15
CA ILE A 63 -10.14 15.62 -11.17
C ILE A 63 -9.75 14.78 -9.96
N ILE A 64 -10.31 15.06 -8.78
CA ILE A 64 -10.11 14.25 -7.57
C ILE A 64 -10.68 12.85 -7.76
N ASP A 65 -11.87 12.72 -8.33
CA ASP A 65 -12.53 11.44 -8.58
C ASP A 65 -11.75 10.59 -9.58
N VAL A 66 -11.36 11.17 -10.72
CA VAL A 66 -10.51 10.51 -11.70
C VAL A 66 -9.19 10.06 -11.07
N ALA A 67 -8.55 10.90 -10.25
CA ALA A 67 -7.30 10.55 -9.59
C ALA A 67 -7.48 9.44 -8.54
N TYR A 68 -8.62 9.42 -7.85
CA TYR A 68 -8.97 8.37 -6.88
C TYR A 68 -9.28 7.04 -7.58
N GLU A 69 -10.14 7.04 -8.60
CA GLU A 69 -10.52 5.87 -9.40
C GLU A 69 -9.34 5.22 -10.09
N ASN A 70 -8.38 6.03 -10.56
CA ASN A 70 -7.13 5.54 -11.16
C ASN A 70 -6.05 5.18 -10.12
N GLY A 71 -6.40 5.16 -8.82
CA GLY A 71 -5.51 4.73 -7.74
C GLY A 71 -4.33 5.66 -7.49
N LEU A 72 -4.39 6.91 -7.97
CA LEU A 72 -3.38 7.94 -7.70
C LEU A 72 -3.56 8.55 -6.30
N LEU A 73 -4.80 8.54 -5.81
CA LEU A 73 -5.18 8.94 -4.45
C LEU A 73 -5.81 7.76 -3.72
N LYS A 74 -5.67 7.75 -2.39
CA LYS A 74 -6.40 6.82 -1.51
C LYS A 74 -7.00 7.55 -0.32
N GLN A 75 -8.09 7.04 0.22
CA GLN A 75 -8.64 7.54 1.48
C GLN A 75 -7.77 7.10 2.64
N MET A 76 -7.60 7.98 3.62
CA MET A 76 -6.96 7.65 4.88
C MET A 76 -7.99 7.02 5.82
N VAL A 77 -7.76 5.76 6.17
CA VAL A 77 -8.69 4.98 7.00
C VAL A 77 -8.88 5.58 8.41
N THR A 78 -7.89 6.33 8.90
CA THR A 78 -7.91 6.97 10.23
C THR A 78 -8.62 8.33 10.27
N LYS A 79 -8.93 8.96 9.12
CA LYS A 79 -9.64 10.25 9.03
C LYS A 79 -10.69 10.22 7.91
N LYS A 80 -11.97 10.28 8.30
CA LYS A 80 -13.12 10.22 7.38
C LYS A 80 -12.98 11.24 6.24
N ASN A 81 -13.04 10.73 5.01
CA ASN A 81 -12.99 11.50 3.75
C ASN A 81 -11.69 12.30 3.52
N ALA A 82 -10.59 11.97 4.21
CA ALA A 82 -9.29 12.55 3.93
C ALA A 82 -8.55 11.73 2.87
N LEU A 83 -7.92 12.41 1.92
CA LEU A 83 -7.19 11.81 0.80
C LEU A 83 -5.69 12.00 0.99
N ILE A 84 -4.92 11.01 0.56
CA ILE A 84 -3.46 11.04 0.49
C ILE A 84 -2.97 10.51 -0.86
N PRO A 85 -1.82 11.00 -1.37
CA PRO A 85 -1.26 10.51 -2.62
C PRO A 85 -0.67 9.11 -2.45
N THR A 86 -0.97 8.21 -3.38
CA THR A 86 -0.38 6.86 -3.42
C THR A 86 1.04 6.88 -4.00
N ALA A 87 1.78 5.79 -3.87
CA ALA A 87 3.07 5.63 -4.55
C ALA A 87 2.91 5.79 -6.08
N THR A 88 1.80 5.28 -6.64
CA THR A 88 1.43 5.44 -8.05
C THR A 88 1.19 6.91 -8.40
N GLY A 89 0.47 7.66 -7.57
CA GLY A 89 0.29 9.11 -7.73
C GLY A 89 1.61 9.87 -7.71
N LYS A 90 2.48 9.57 -6.74
CA LYS A 90 3.83 10.17 -6.66
C LYS A 90 4.71 9.83 -7.88
N LYS A 91 4.63 8.59 -8.39
CA LYS A 91 5.32 8.15 -9.63
C LYS A 91 4.72 8.83 -10.87
N PHE A 92 3.40 9.08 -10.90
CA PHE A 92 2.71 9.77 -11.99
C PHE A 92 3.22 11.19 -12.21
N VAL A 93 3.53 11.93 -11.14
CA VAL A 93 4.14 13.28 -11.23
C VAL A 93 5.48 13.25 -11.99
N LYS A 94 6.25 12.15 -11.88
CA LYS A 94 7.55 11.98 -12.56
C LYS A 94 7.41 11.49 -14.01
N LYS A 95 6.39 10.68 -14.31
CA LYS A 95 6.11 10.17 -15.67
C LYS A 95 4.60 10.24 -15.94
N PRO A 96 4.07 11.42 -16.30
CA PRO A 96 2.63 11.59 -16.42
C PRO A 96 2.12 10.90 -17.69
N LYS A 97 1.17 9.98 -17.51
CA LYS A 97 0.40 9.33 -18.59
C LYS A 97 -0.90 10.12 -18.84
N SER A 98 -1.42 10.11 -20.06
CA SER A 98 -2.65 10.85 -20.37
C SER A 98 -3.88 10.05 -19.91
N PHE A 99 -4.84 10.74 -19.31
CA PHE A 99 -6.12 10.19 -18.89
C PHE A 99 -7.25 10.98 -19.56
N THR A 100 -8.29 10.28 -20.00
CA THR A 100 -9.50 10.89 -20.56
C THR A 100 -10.43 11.27 -19.41
N ILE A 101 -10.80 12.54 -19.32
CA ILE A 101 -11.91 12.96 -18.43
C ILE A 101 -13.20 12.42 -19.07
N PRO A 102 -14.03 11.66 -18.35
CA PRO A 102 -15.37 11.32 -18.82
C PRO A 102 -16.13 12.62 -19.09
N ASP A 103 -16.62 12.81 -20.32
CA ASP A 103 -17.49 13.94 -20.62
C ASP A 103 -18.84 13.73 -19.90
N ASP A 104 -19.26 14.77 -19.18
CA ASP A 104 -20.46 14.92 -18.37
C ASP A 104 -21.66 14.06 -18.82
N GLU A 105 -21.96 13.02 -18.05
CA GLU A 105 -23.30 12.47 -17.95
C GLU A 105 -23.70 12.42 -16.47
N SER A 106 -24.79 13.11 -16.16
CA SER A 106 -25.50 13.06 -14.89
C SER A 106 -25.74 11.61 -14.46
N ILE A 107 -24.96 11.10 -13.51
CA ILE A 107 -25.28 9.85 -12.84
C ILE A 107 -26.06 10.21 -11.58
N GLY A 108 -27.38 10.18 -11.76
CA GLY A 108 -28.34 10.29 -10.68
C GLY A 108 -28.12 9.23 -9.60
N GLU A 109 -28.60 9.57 -8.41
CA GLU A 109 -28.70 8.70 -7.26
C GLU A 109 -29.09 7.27 -7.67
N THR A 110 -28.31 6.28 -7.27
CA THR A 110 -28.83 4.91 -7.18
C THR A 110 -28.24 4.23 -5.96
N ASP A 111 -29.18 3.70 -5.19
CA ASP A 111 -29.05 3.02 -3.92
C ASP A 111 -28.06 1.85 -3.93
N SER A 112 -27.48 1.64 -2.74
CA SER A 112 -27.25 0.35 -2.10
C SER A 112 -27.16 -0.88 -3.01
N ASP A 113 -25.96 -1.42 -3.20
CA ASP A 113 -25.76 -2.86 -3.25
C ASP A 113 -24.36 -3.22 -2.73
N VAL A 114 -24.37 -3.92 -1.59
CA VAL A 114 -23.21 -4.53 -0.95
C VAL A 114 -22.85 -5.79 -1.74
N PRO A 115 -21.61 -5.96 -2.26
CA PRO A 115 -21.20 -7.23 -2.81
C PRO A 115 -20.98 -8.24 -1.68
N GLU A 116 -21.77 -9.29 -1.75
CA GLU A 116 -21.85 -10.48 -0.90
C GLU A 116 -20.52 -11.26 -0.86
N LEU A 117 -20.24 -11.89 0.29
CA LEU A 117 -19.03 -12.67 0.60
C LEU A 117 -19.09 -14.10 0.01
N ASP A 118 -17.89 -14.57 -0.37
CA ASP A 118 -17.41 -15.95 -0.61
C ASP A 118 -17.70 -16.66 -1.95
N PRO A 119 -16.63 -17.13 -2.62
CA PRO A 119 -16.20 -18.52 -2.41
C PRO A 119 -14.67 -18.70 -2.42
N ILE A 120 -13.99 -18.72 -1.27
CA ILE A 120 -12.59 -19.21 -1.16
C ILE A 120 -12.41 -20.14 0.06
N LEU A 121 -13.42 -20.93 0.39
CA LEU A 121 -13.35 -21.96 1.44
C LEU A 121 -12.96 -23.36 0.90
N GLU A 122 -12.58 -23.51 -0.37
CA GLU A 122 -12.42 -24.83 -0.99
C GLU A 122 -10.98 -25.32 -1.21
N GLN A 123 -9.94 -24.58 -0.79
CA GLN A 123 -8.54 -25.01 -0.97
C GLN A 123 -7.77 -25.32 0.31
N THR A 124 -8.46 -25.52 1.44
CA THR A 124 -7.83 -26.11 2.63
C THR A 124 -7.75 -27.63 2.47
N GLN A 125 -6.71 -28.13 1.78
CA GLN A 125 -6.19 -29.48 2.07
C GLN A 125 -5.42 -29.42 3.40
N ILE A 126 -6.17 -29.29 4.49
CA ILE A 126 -5.69 -29.67 5.81
C ILE A 126 -6.43 -30.97 6.09
N ASP A 127 -5.68 -32.07 6.11
CA ASP A 127 -6.18 -33.37 6.56
C ASP A 127 -6.98 -33.17 7.86
N ARG A 128 -8.28 -33.43 7.79
CA ARG A 128 -9.17 -33.37 8.96
C ARG A 128 -8.89 -34.57 9.85
N PRO A 129 -8.62 -34.35 11.15
CA PRO A 129 -9.18 -35.21 12.17
C PRO A 129 -10.33 -34.46 12.86
N ILE A 130 -11.53 -34.94 12.55
CA ILE A 130 -12.75 -35.05 13.36
C ILE A 130 -12.63 -34.47 14.80
N ASN A 131 -13.12 -33.24 15.01
CA ASN A 131 -14.04 -32.80 16.08
C ASN A 131 -13.89 -31.29 16.32
N GLY A 132 -15.02 -30.62 16.58
CA GLY A 132 -15.14 -29.16 16.64
C GLY A 132 -14.25 -28.49 17.68
N HIS A 133 -13.06 -28.06 17.25
CA HIS A 133 -12.15 -27.23 18.02
C HIS A 133 -11.96 -25.89 17.30
N ILE A 134 -12.08 -24.83 18.09
CA ILE A 134 -11.80 -23.44 17.74
C ILE A 134 -10.51 -23.39 16.92
N VAL A 135 -10.57 -22.93 15.66
CA VAL A 135 -9.36 -22.55 14.91
C VAL A 135 -8.62 -21.54 15.80
N SER A 136 -7.40 -21.86 16.21
CA SER A 136 -6.61 -21.02 17.11
C SER A 136 -6.49 -19.61 16.52
N GLN A 137 -6.40 -18.58 17.37
CA GLN A 137 -6.23 -17.20 16.91
C GLN A 137 -5.03 -17.07 15.96
N LEU A 138 -3.95 -17.80 16.25
CA LEU A 138 -2.76 -17.91 15.41
C LEU A 138 -3.07 -18.48 14.01
N ALA A 139 -3.85 -19.55 13.91
CA ALA A 139 -4.21 -20.13 12.61
C ALA A 139 -5.12 -19.20 11.79
N LYS A 140 -5.99 -18.41 12.44
CA LYS A 140 -6.80 -17.39 11.76
C LYS A 140 -5.93 -16.26 11.19
N GLN A 141 -4.95 -15.80 11.95
CA GLN A 141 -4.00 -14.77 11.53
C GLN A 141 -3.16 -15.23 10.33
N GLN A 142 -2.63 -16.46 10.38
CA GLN A 142 -1.89 -17.05 9.27
C GLN A 142 -2.73 -17.15 7.98
N ILE A 143 -4.01 -17.52 8.08
CA ILE A 143 -4.90 -17.56 6.90
C ILE A 143 -5.06 -16.17 6.29
N LYS A 144 -5.21 -15.12 7.13
CA LYS A 144 -5.33 -13.75 6.64
C LYS A 144 -4.04 -13.27 5.98
N LEU A 145 -2.88 -13.57 6.58
CA LEU A 145 -1.57 -13.24 6.02
C LEU A 145 -1.36 -13.90 4.65
N ILE A 146 -1.65 -15.20 4.54
CA ILE A 146 -1.58 -15.91 3.25
C ILE A 146 -2.51 -15.27 2.22
N THR A 147 -3.75 -14.96 2.62
CA THR A 147 -4.72 -14.30 1.74
C THR A 147 -4.23 -12.92 1.28
N ALA A 148 -3.53 -12.20 2.17
CA ALA A 148 -2.95 -10.89 1.85
C ALA A 148 -1.79 -11.02 0.86
N ILE A 149 -0.92 -12.02 1.06
CA ILE A 149 0.20 -12.34 0.16
C ILE A 149 -0.30 -12.74 -1.23
N ASP A 150 -1.31 -13.62 -1.31
CA ASP A 150 -1.90 -14.04 -2.59
C ASP A 150 -2.47 -12.83 -3.36
N ARG A 151 -3.00 -11.84 -2.62
CA ARG A 151 -3.51 -10.57 -3.17
C ARG A 151 -2.42 -9.53 -3.41
N HIS A 152 -1.15 -9.88 -3.20
CA HIS A 152 0.01 -9.00 -3.35
C HIS A 152 -0.10 -7.73 -2.50
N ILE A 153 -0.71 -7.84 -1.32
CA ILE A 153 -0.79 -6.75 -0.35
C ILE A 153 0.57 -6.62 0.33
N ALA A 154 1.11 -5.40 0.41
CA ALA A 154 2.37 -5.16 1.09
C ALA A 154 2.32 -5.60 2.56
N LEU A 155 3.40 -6.21 3.06
CA LEU A 155 3.42 -6.86 4.38
C LEU A 155 3.28 -5.85 5.53
N ASP A 156 3.84 -4.65 5.34
CA ASP A 156 3.67 -3.51 6.25
C ASP A 156 2.20 -3.06 6.34
N SER A 157 1.51 -3.00 5.20
CA SER A 157 0.10 -2.66 5.11
C SER A 157 -0.79 -3.74 5.75
N PHE A 158 -0.40 -5.02 5.61
CA PHE A 158 -1.06 -6.11 6.32
C PHE A 158 -0.87 -5.97 7.83
N ALA A 159 0.37 -5.73 8.30
CA ALA A 159 0.69 -5.55 9.71
C ALA A 159 -0.15 -4.42 10.33
N GLU A 160 -0.21 -3.27 9.66
CA GLU A 160 -1.04 -2.13 10.06
C GLU A 160 -2.53 -2.49 10.16
N SER A 161 -3.04 -3.26 9.19
CA SER A 161 -4.46 -3.66 9.16
C SER A 161 -4.86 -4.61 10.30
N GLU A 162 -3.92 -5.42 10.77
CA GLU A 162 -4.11 -6.32 11.90
C GLU A 162 -3.67 -5.70 13.23
N GLY A 163 -3.16 -4.47 13.22
CA GLY A 163 -2.71 -3.74 14.41
C GLY A 163 -1.45 -4.34 15.05
N MET A 164 -0.63 -5.00 14.25
CA MET A 164 0.60 -5.68 14.66
C MET A 164 1.84 -5.02 14.05
N GLY A 165 3.02 -5.26 14.63
CA GLY A 165 4.28 -4.80 14.05
C GLY A 165 4.68 -5.60 12.81
N LEU A 166 5.47 -5.00 11.92
CA LEU A 166 6.06 -5.73 10.78
C LEU A 166 6.91 -6.92 11.29
N ASP A 167 7.62 -6.75 12.41
CA ASP A 167 8.38 -7.82 13.06
C ASP A 167 7.52 -9.06 13.37
N GLU A 168 6.29 -8.87 13.85
CA GLU A 168 5.37 -9.97 14.14
C GLU A 168 4.91 -10.66 12.85
N VAL A 169 4.75 -9.91 11.75
CA VAL A 169 4.41 -10.48 10.43
C VAL A 169 5.58 -11.30 9.89
N LEU A 170 6.82 -10.82 10.07
CA LEU A 170 8.02 -11.54 9.69
C LEU A 170 8.17 -12.83 10.51
N GLU A 171 7.86 -12.82 11.80
CA GLU A 171 7.83 -14.04 12.64
C GLU A 171 6.81 -15.06 12.12
N ASP A 172 5.59 -14.60 11.75
CA ASP A 172 4.58 -15.47 11.15
C ASP A 172 5.04 -16.06 9.81
N LEU A 173 5.71 -15.26 8.97
CA LEU A 173 6.28 -15.73 7.71
C LEU A 173 7.39 -16.75 7.91
N GLU A 174 8.26 -16.55 8.89
CA GLU A 174 9.30 -17.52 9.28
C GLU A 174 8.67 -18.84 9.71
N LEU A 175 7.61 -18.79 10.53
CA LEU A 175 6.87 -19.96 10.97
C LEU A 175 6.18 -20.67 9.78
N LEU A 176 5.59 -19.92 8.84
CA LEU A 176 4.97 -20.48 7.64
C LEU A 176 6.01 -21.14 6.71
N ALA A 177 7.20 -20.57 6.59
CA ALA A 177 8.32 -21.18 5.87
C ALA A 177 8.79 -22.47 6.56
N GLU A 178 8.85 -22.51 7.90
CA GLU A 178 9.17 -23.71 8.67
C GLU A 178 8.12 -24.82 8.52
N GLN A 179 6.85 -24.43 8.38
CA GLN A 179 5.75 -25.34 8.03
C GLN A 179 5.81 -25.86 6.59
N LYS A 180 6.82 -25.48 5.81
CA LYS A 180 6.99 -25.86 4.40
C LYS A 180 5.84 -25.41 3.50
N ARG A 181 5.23 -24.26 3.78
CA ARG A 181 4.25 -23.66 2.89
C ARG A 181 4.95 -22.80 1.84
N LYS A 182 4.61 -23.02 0.58
CA LYS A 182 5.09 -22.18 -0.53
C LYS A 182 4.26 -20.91 -0.58
N LEU A 183 4.92 -19.79 -0.36
CA LEU A 183 4.35 -18.44 -0.47
C LEU A 183 5.30 -17.63 -1.34
N ASP A 184 4.74 -16.73 -2.14
CA ASP A 184 5.52 -15.85 -3.00
C ASP A 184 5.41 -14.42 -2.46
N ILE A 185 6.50 -13.95 -1.83
CA ILE A 185 6.62 -12.59 -1.31
C ILE A 185 7.58 -11.75 -2.17
N THR A 186 7.94 -12.23 -3.36
CA THR A 186 8.92 -11.57 -4.24
C THR A 186 8.48 -10.15 -4.58
N TYR A 187 7.17 -9.94 -4.77
CA TYR A 187 6.58 -8.61 -5.02
C TYR A 187 6.93 -7.56 -3.95
N PHE A 188 7.10 -7.99 -2.71
CA PHE A 188 7.44 -7.12 -1.59
C PHE A 188 8.95 -7.00 -1.44
N THR A 189 9.70 -8.10 -1.59
CA THR A 189 11.17 -8.05 -1.49
C THR A 189 11.81 -7.22 -2.60
N ASP A 190 11.26 -7.27 -3.81
CA ASP A 190 11.74 -6.47 -4.95
C ASP A 190 11.49 -4.96 -4.70
N GLU A 191 10.44 -4.62 -3.96
CA GLU A 191 10.14 -3.23 -3.59
C GLU A 191 11.05 -2.74 -2.44
N VAL A 192 11.34 -3.59 -1.46
CA VAL A 192 12.10 -3.22 -0.25
C VAL A 192 13.61 -3.27 -0.49
N LEU A 193 14.11 -4.37 -1.05
CA LEU A 193 15.54 -4.63 -1.25
C LEU A 193 15.99 -4.38 -2.69
N GLY A 194 15.13 -4.70 -3.66
CA GLY A 194 15.48 -4.76 -5.08
C GLY A 194 16.22 -6.03 -5.48
N ASP A 195 16.08 -6.41 -6.74
CA ASP A 195 16.52 -7.70 -7.30
C ASP A 195 18.03 -7.93 -7.12
N ASP A 196 18.87 -6.90 -7.31
CA ASP A 196 20.33 -7.02 -7.22
C ASP A 196 20.79 -7.37 -5.79
N CYS A 197 20.26 -6.66 -4.79
CA CYS A 197 20.54 -6.91 -3.37
C CYS A 197 20.00 -8.28 -2.94
N MET A 198 18.80 -8.62 -3.43
CA MET A 198 18.16 -9.89 -3.12
C MET A 198 19.00 -11.06 -3.62
N ASN A 199 19.49 -10.99 -4.86
CA ASN A 199 20.35 -12.02 -5.44
C ASN A 199 21.66 -12.18 -4.64
N GLU A 200 22.31 -11.09 -4.23
CA GLU A 200 23.52 -11.13 -3.40
C GLU A 200 23.26 -11.86 -2.06
N LEU A 201 22.16 -11.51 -1.38
CA LEU A 201 21.81 -12.12 -0.10
C LEU A 201 21.42 -13.61 -0.25
N LEU A 202 20.71 -13.96 -1.33
CA LEU A 202 20.40 -15.35 -1.64
C LEU A 202 21.66 -16.17 -1.89
N ASP A 203 22.60 -15.65 -2.68
CA ASP A 203 23.89 -16.28 -2.94
C ASP A 203 24.67 -16.50 -1.62
N TYR A 204 24.63 -15.52 -0.70
CA TYR A 204 25.22 -15.69 0.62
C TYR A 204 24.57 -16.87 1.38
N PHE A 205 23.24 -16.94 1.47
CA PHE A 205 22.56 -18.02 2.19
C PHE A 205 22.71 -19.39 1.52
N GLU A 206 22.88 -19.46 0.20
CA GLU A 206 23.18 -20.70 -0.51
C GLU A 206 24.59 -21.22 -0.19
N ASN A 207 25.58 -20.32 -0.14
CA ASN A 207 26.97 -20.66 0.16
C ASN A 207 27.23 -20.87 1.66
N ALA A 208 26.52 -20.14 2.51
CA ALA A 208 26.56 -20.30 3.95
C ALA A 208 25.91 -21.65 4.30
N LYS A 209 26.68 -22.55 4.89
CA LYS A 209 26.18 -23.86 5.39
C LYS A 209 25.08 -23.75 6.48
N SER A 210 24.67 -22.53 6.84
CA SER A 210 23.70 -22.24 7.89
C SER A 210 23.03 -20.89 7.62
N ASP A 211 21.71 -20.87 7.71
CA ASP A 211 20.81 -19.71 7.61
C ASP A 211 20.71 -18.93 8.95
N ASN A 212 21.83 -18.81 9.67
CA ASN A 212 21.84 -18.19 11.00
C ASN A 212 21.85 -16.65 10.90
N MET A 213 20.88 -16.00 11.54
CA MET A 213 20.73 -14.54 11.54
C MET A 213 21.88 -13.81 12.24
N ASP A 214 22.41 -14.33 13.34
CA ASP A 214 23.54 -13.69 14.04
C ASP A 214 24.80 -13.60 13.17
N LYS A 215 24.99 -14.59 12.28
CA LYS A 215 26.09 -14.56 11.30
C LYS A 215 25.81 -13.56 10.18
N ALA A 216 24.60 -13.58 9.63
CA ALA A 216 24.20 -12.62 8.59
C ALA A 216 24.33 -11.18 9.10
N MET A 217 23.87 -10.88 10.31
CA MET A 217 24.02 -9.55 10.93
C MET A 217 25.48 -9.14 11.14
N LYS A 218 26.39 -10.07 11.43
CA LYS A 218 27.82 -9.75 11.59
C LYS A 218 28.52 -9.43 10.27
N GLU A 219 28.10 -10.06 9.18
CA GLU A 219 28.73 -9.87 7.86
C GLU A 219 28.07 -8.72 7.08
N TYR A 220 26.77 -8.54 7.23
CA TYR A 220 25.96 -7.65 6.40
C TYR A 220 25.17 -6.58 7.18
N GLY A 221 25.18 -6.59 8.51
CA GLY A 221 24.41 -5.65 9.34
C GLY A 221 24.86 -4.18 9.23
N ASP A 222 26.02 -3.93 8.62
CA ASP A 222 26.48 -2.57 8.30
C ASP A 222 25.86 -2.03 7.00
N ILE A 223 25.34 -2.91 6.14
CA ILE A 223 24.83 -2.61 4.80
C ILE A 223 23.31 -2.75 4.75
N TYR A 224 22.79 -3.82 5.36
CA TYR A 224 21.38 -4.18 5.35
C TYR A 224 20.82 -4.15 6.77
N LYS A 225 19.56 -3.72 6.88
CA LYS A 225 18.80 -3.76 8.13
C LYS A 225 18.45 -5.20 8.48
N GLU A 226 18.11 -5.42 9.75
CA GLU A 226 17.66 -6.72 10.23
C GLU A 226 16.42 -7.22 9.47
N GLU A 227 15.43 -6.36 9.23
CA GLU A 227 14.21 -6.66 8.46
C GLU A 227 14.53 -7.16 7.04
N GLU A 228 15.49 -6.50 6.37
CA GLU A 228 15.95 -6.82 5.02
C GLU A 228 16.63 -8.20 4.97
N LEU A 229 17.50 -8.48 5.94
CA LEU A 229 18.16 -9.78 6.08
C LEU A 229 17.17 -10.90 6.43
N ARG A 230 16.15 -10.61 7.25
CA ARG A 230 15.07 -11.56 7.58
C ARG A 230 14.24 -11.89 6.35
N LEU A 231 13.82 -10.89 5.57
CA LEU A 231 13.10 -11.09 4.31
C LEU A 231 13.89 -12.00 3.36
N ALA A 232 15.17 -11.71 3.17
CA ALA A 232 16.02 -12.51 2.30
C ALA A 232 16.13 -13.97 2.76
N ARG A 233 16.28 -14.18 4.07
CA ARG A 233 16.30 -15.52 4.68
C ARG A 233 14.98 -16.27 4.53
N ILE A 234 13.84 -15.59 4.68
CA ILE A 234 12.50 -16.18 4.50
C ILE A 234 12.35 -16.69 3.07
N VAL A 235 12.67 -15.86 2.07
CA VAL A 235 12.62 -16.25 0.65
C VAL A 235 13.56 -17.42 0.37
N PHE A 236 14.79 -17.39 0.89
CA PHE A 236 15.73 -18.51 0.77
C PHE A 236 15.15 -19.82 1.32
N ARG A 237 14.52 -19.77 2.50
CA ARG A 237 13.85 -20.93 3.11
C ARG A 237 12.69 -21.41 2.25
N MET A 238 11.87 -20.50 1.73
CA MET A 238 10.71 -20.83 0.90
C MET A 238 11.12 -21.45 -0.44
N ASN A 239 12.21 -20.97 -1.05
CA ASN A 239 12.75 -21.50 -2.31
C ASN A 239 13.34 -22.91 -2.17
N LYS A 240 13.75 -23.31 -0.96
CA LYS A 240 14.29 -24.66 -0.67
C LYS A 240 13.25 -25.74 -0.36
N ILE A 241 11.95 -25.39 -0.32
CA ILE A 241 10.84 -26.33 -0.07
C ILE A 241 10.51 -27.14 -1.32
#